data_AF-A0A1Q3BWY8-F1
#
_entry.id   AF-A0A1Q3BWY8-F1
#
_cell.length_a   1.000
_cell.length_b   1.000
_cell.length_c   1.000
_cell.angle_alpha   90.00
_cell.angle_beta   90.00
_cell.angle_gamma   90.00
#
_symmetry.space_group_name_H-M   'P 1'
#
loop_
_entity.id
_entity.type
_entity.pdbx_description
1 polymer ?
#
loop_
_entity_poly.entity_id
_entity_poly.type
_entity_poly.pdbx_seq_one_letter_code
_entity_poly.pdbx_strand_id
1 'polypeptide(L)'
;LRARGVTIYNITKYFVGNPTYLKDRTSDQLSNLRYRKLQDFRWYKDTFMIKVLTREDANQPYWKEIFIIELPTLFTENIKNKYRELNNSIIPYETLTYGDIVSTIIETGLEIGNNIKIDKQIKRDAQTYKKKRIRRFLHAIWIGTIETTIFHF
;
A
#
# COMPACT_ATOMS: atom_id res chain seq x y z
N LEU A 1 48.44 -12.83 27.66
CA LEU A 1 47.59 -13.91 27.06
C LEU A 1 46.72 -14.44 28.20
N ARG A 2 45.39 -14.53 28.19
CA ARG A 2 44.41 -14.76 27.12
C ARG A 2 43.02 -14.43 27.71
N ALA A 3 42.44 -13.29 27.35
CA ALA A 3 41.03 -13.01 27.61
C ALA A 3 40.20 -13.81 26.60
N ARG A 4 39.54 -14.90 27.00
CA ARG A 4 38.58 -15.61 26.14
C ARG A 4 37.47 -16.26 26.96
N GLY A 5 36.31 -15.62 26.91
CA GLY A 5 35.06 -16.16 27.44
C GLY A 5 33.95 -15.13 27.49
N VAL A 6 33.87 -14.21 26.52
CA VAL A 6 32.70 -13.33 26.41
C VAL A 6 31.60 -14.16 25.75
N THR A 7 30.78 -14.81 26.57
CA THR A 7 29.63 -15.61 26.16
C THR A 7 28.70 -14.73 25.33
N ILE A 8 28.22 -15.24 24.19
CA ILE A 8 27.28 -14.57 23.26
C ILE A 8 26.14 -13.89 24.02
N TYR A 9 25.65 -14.53 25.08
CA TYR A 9 24.64 -14.01 26.00
C TYR A 9 24.96 -12.61 26.58
N ASN A 10 26.20 -12.36 26.99
CA ASN A 10 26.61 -11.06 27.55
C ASN A 10 26.70 -9.98 26.47
N ILE A 11 27.10 -10.35 25.24
CA ILE A 11 27.13 -9.42 24.10
C ILE A 11 25.70 -9.03 23.70
N THR A 12 24.81 -10.02 23.57
CA THR A 12 23.40 -9.78 23.24
C THR A 12 22.70 -8.93 24.30
N LYS A 13 22.97 -9.17 25.59
CA LYS A 13 22.39 -8.39 26.69
C LYS A 13 22.88 -6.93 26.71
N TYR A 14 24.14 -6.68 26.35
CA TYR A 14 24.73 -5.33 26.33
C TYR A 14 24.23 -4.48 25.16
N PHE A 15 24.02 -5.09 23.99
CA PHE A 15 23.53 -4.37 22.80
C PHE A 15 22.01 -4.28 22.69
N VAL A 16 21.28 -5.30 23.17
CA VAL A 16 19.84 -5.46 22.90
C VAL A 16 18.98 -5.23 24.15
N GLY A 17 19.56 -5.27 25.36
CA GLY A 17 18.79 -5.22 26.60
C GLY A 17 18.08 -6.56 26.91
N ASN A 18 17.27 -6.59 27.97
CA ASN A 18 16.66 -7.82 28.49
C ASN A 18 15.70 -8.45 27.44
N PRO A 19 15.91 -9.71 27.00
CA PRO A 19 15.21 -10.30 25.84
C PRO A 19 13.70 -10.52 26.05
N THR A 20 13.21 -10.47 27.29
CA THR A 20 11.78 -10.52 27.60
C THR A 20 11.03 -9.28 27.11
N TYR A 21 11.70 -8.13 26.96
CA TYR A 21 11.11 -6.91 26.39
C TYR A 21 10.96 -6.94 24.85
N LEU A 22 11.58 -7.90 24.16
CA LEU A 22 11.54 -7.97 22.70
C LEU A 22 10.31 -8.69 22.17
N LYS A 23 9.74 -9.64 22.94
CA LYS A 23 8.55 -10.38 22.51
C LYS A 23 7.33 -9.48 22.33
N ASP A 24 7.11 -8.56 23.27
CA ASP A 24 6.00 -7.60 23.20
C ASP A 24 6.20 -6.58 22.08
N ARG A 25 7.45 -6.15 21.83
CA ARG A 25 7.77 -5.24 20.73
C ARG A 25 7.63 -5.86 19.34
N THR A 26 7.87 -7.15 19.16
CA THR A 26 7.66 -7.79 17.85
C THR A 26 6.18 -7.83 17.44
N SER A 27 5.26 -8.01 18.39
CA SER A 27 3.82 -7.94 18.15
C SER A 27 3.37 -6.50 17.83
N ASP A 28 3.92 -5.52 18.56
CA ASP A 28 3.63 -4.09 18.35
C ASP A 28 4.31 -3.46 17.11
N GLN A 29 5.34 -4.12 16.55
CA GLN A 29 5.97 -3.70 15.29
C GLN A 29 5.27 -4.30 14.06
N LEU A 30 4.69 -5.50 14.17
CA LEU A 30 3.89 -6.10 13.09
C LEU A 30 2.59 -5.31 12.86
N SER A 31 1.97 -4.78 13.92
CA SER A 31 0.75 -3.97 13.83
C SER A 31 0.95 -2.56 13.25
N ASN A 32 2.21 -2.12 13.08
CA ASN A 32 2.56 -0.81 12.50
C ASN A 32 2.95 -0.85 11.01
N LEU A 33 2.91 -2.01 10.35
CA LEU A 33 3.02 -2.11 8.89
C LEU A 33 1.71 -1.69 8.21
N ARG A 34 1.24 -0.49 8.53
CA ARG A 34 0.28 0.22 7.68
C ARG A 34 1.01 0.58 6.40
N TYR A 35 0.90 -0.29 5.39
CA TYR A 35 1.40 -0.07 4.04
C TYR A 35 1.02 1.33 3.55
N ARG A 36 1.97 2.26 3.58
CA ARG A 36 1.76 3.66 3.17
C ARG A 36 2.47 3.93 1.85
N LYS A 37 3.52 3.17 1.50
CA LYS A 37 4.29 3.31 0.25
C LYS A 37 4.74 1.94 -0.30
N LEU A 38 4.92 1.85 -1.62
CA LEU A 38 5.50 0.67 -2.33
C LEU A 38 6.88 0.23 -1.79
N GLN A 39 7.63 1.13 -1.16
CA GLN A 39 8.91 0.79 -0.51
C GLN A 39 8.72 -0.13 0.71
N ASP A 40 7.60 -0.01 1.41
CA ASP A 40 7.23 -0.86 2.55
C ASP A 40 6.96 -2.30 2.07
N PHE A 41 6.45 -2.45 0.84
CA PHE A 41 6.25 -3.76 0.23
C PHE A 41 7.56 -4.51 0.00
N ARG A 42 8.58 -3.81 -0.50
CA ARG A 42 9.86 -4.45 -0.83
C ARG A 42 10.46 -5.08 0.43
N TRP A 43 10.47 -4.33 1.52
CA TRP A 43 10.93 -4.83 2.81
C TRP A 43 10.08 -5.98 3.35
N TYR A 44 8.74 -5.86 3.26
CA TYR A 44 7.82 -6.92 3.67
C TYR A 44 8.06 -8.21 2.88
N LYS A 45 8.09 -8.12 1.54
CA LYS A 45 8.35 -9.23 0.64
C LYS A 45 9.68 -9.89 0.97
N ASP A 46 10.77 -9.13 1.06
CA ASP A 46 12.10 -9.68 1.33
C ASP A 46 12.15 -10.38 2.69
N THR A 47 11.57 -9.75 3.73
CA THR A 47 11.51 -10.31 5.09
C THR A 47 10.67 -11.58 5.16
N PHE A 48 9.52 -11.60 4.49
CA PHE A 48 8.64 -12.77 4.43
C PHE A 48 9.33 -13.92 3.70
N MET A 49 9.91 -13.65 2.52
CA MET A 49 10.58 -14.67 1.71
C MET A 49 11.76 -15.31 2.44
N ILE A 50 12.60 -14.53 3.15
CA ILE A 50 13.70 -15.09 3.96
C ILE A 50 13.18 -16.05 5.03
N LYS A 51 12.06 -15.72 5.68
CA LYS A 51 11.46 -16.55 6.73
C LYS A 51 10.78 -17.81 6.18
N VAL A 52 10.15 -17.70 5.01
CA VAL A 52 9.33 -18.79 4.46
C VAL A 52 10.19 -19.77 3.66
N LEU A 53 11.12 -19.27 2.84
CA LEU A 53 11.95 -20.09 1.94
C LEU A 53 13.01 -20.91 2.69
N THR A 54 13.22 -20.65 3.98
CA THR A 54 14.09 -21.47 4.84
C THR A 54 13.37 -22.67 5.45
N ARG A 55 12.07 -22.82 5.21
CA ARG A 55 11.25 -23.91 5.74
C ARG A 55 11.04 -25.01 4.71
N GLU A 56 10.93 -26.25 5.17
CA GLU A 56 10.61 -27.41 4.30
C GLU A 56 9.18 -27.35 3.76
N ASP A 57 8.25 -26.77 4.52
CA ASP A 57 6.84 -26.65 4.19
C ASP A 57 6.50 -25.37 3.41
N ALA A 58 7.50 -24.62 2.91
CA ALA A 58 7.31 -23.30 2.29
C ALA A 58 6.29 -23.27 1.15
N ASN A 59 6.17 -24.36 0.38
CA ASN A 59 5.26 -24.43 -0.77
C ASN A 59 3.81 -24.77 -0.40
N GLN A 60 3.52 -25.03 0.88
CA GLN A 60 2.17 -25.31 1.35
C GLN A 60 1.24 -24.10 1.09
N PRO A 61 -0.03 -24.33 0.72
CA PRO A 61 -1.03 -23.29 0.50
C PRO A 61 -1.13 -22.28 1.64
N TYR A 62 -1.00 -22.80 2.87
CA TYR A 62 -1.04 -22.03 4.10
C TYR A 62 -0.12 -20.80 4.04
N TRP A 63 1.12 -20.96 3.58
CA TRP A 63 2.08 -19.85 3.55
C TRP A 63 1.78 -18.82 2.46
N LYS A 64 1.17 -19.24 1.35
CA LYS A 64 0.70 -18.34 0.29
C LYS A 64 -0.51 -17.54 0.75
N GLU A 65 -1.41 -18.18 1.50
CA GLU A 65 -2.54 -17.52 2.12
C GLU A 65 -2.08 -16.49 3.16
N ILE A 66 -1.16 -16.86 4.07
CA ILE A 66 -0.59 -15.94 5.05
C ILE A 66 0.10 -14.75 4.36
N PHE A 67 0.82 -14.99 3.26
CA PHE A 67 1.47 -13.92 2.49
C PHE A 67 0.47 -12.88 1.95
N ILE A 68 -0.75 -13.28 1.65
CA ILE A 68 -1.82 -12.37 1.19
C ILE A 68 -2.56 -11.75 2.39
N ILE A 69 -2.87 -12.52 3.43
CA ILE A 69 -3.65 -12.05 4.60
C ILE A 69 -2.90 -10.96 5.38
N GLU A 70 -1.58 -11.06 5.48
CA GLU A 70 -0.73 -10.10 6.21
C GLU A 70 -0.57 -8.75 5.49
N LEU A 71 -1.18 -8.59 4.30
CA LEU A 71 -1.30 -7.30 3.64
C LEU A 71 -2.41 -6.44 4.29
N PRO A 72 -2.45 -5.12 4.04
CA PRO A 72 -3.55 -4.29 4.53
C PRO A 72 -4.90 -4.81 4.05
N THR A 73 -5.89 -4.87 4.94
CA THR A 73 -7.19 -5.52 4.71
C THR A 73 -7.86 -5.19 3.38
N LEU A 74 -7.94 -3.89 3.02
CA LEU A 74 -8.56 -3.48 1.76
C LEU A 74 -7.79 -3.99 0.53
N PHE A 75 -6.47 -4.02 0.64
CA PHE A 75 -5.58 -4.49 -0.40
C PHE A 75 -5.62 -6.02 -0.54
N THR A 76 -5.67 -6.73 0.60
CA THR A 76 -5.93 -8.17 0.69
C THR A 76 -7.20 -8.56 -0.05
N GLU A 77 -8.32 -7.88 0.22
CA GLU A 77 -9.59 -8.18 -0.45
C GLU A 77 -9.53 -7.92 -1.96
N ASN A 78 -8.87 -6.84 -2.41
CA ASN A 78 -8.68 -6.60 -3.84
C ASN A 78 -7.90 -7.72 -4.53
N ILE A 79 -6.83 -8.21 -3.91
CA ILE A 79 -6.04 -9.33 -4.44
C ILE A 79 -6.87 -10.61 -4.47
N LYS A 80 -7.56 -10.92 -3.36
CA LYS A 80 -8.45 -12.09 -3.29
C LYS A 80 -9.52 -12.04 -4.37
N ASN A 81 -10.10 -10.86 -4.62
CA ASN A 81 -11.11 -10.68 -5.66
C ASN A 81 -10.53 -10.86 -7.07
N LYS A 82 -9.33 -10.36 -7.38
CA LYS A 82 -8.66 -10.64 -8.66
C LYS A 82 -8.49 -12.15 -8.90
N TYR A 83 -8.09 -12.90 -7.88
CA TYR A 83 -8.00 -14.36 -8.02
C TYR A 83 -9.36 -15.03 -8.18
N ARG A 84 -10.37 -14.59 -7.42
CA ARG A 84 -11.75 -15.12 -7.50
C ARG A 84 -12.36 -14.88 -8.89
N GLU A 85 -12.18 -13.70 -9.46
CA GLU A 85 -12.68 -13.35 -10.80
C GLU A 85 -12.09 -14.23 -11.89
N LEU A 86 -10.80 -14.57 -11.77
CA LEU A 86 -10.09 -15.39 -12.74
C LEU A 86 -10.33 -16.91 -12.58
N ASN A 87 -10.75 -17.36 -11.40
CA ASN A 87 -10.73 -18.78 -11.02
C ASN A 87 -12.07 -19.26 -10.45
N ASN A 88 -13.20 -18.87 -11.06
CA ASN A 88 -14.54 -19.33 -10.67
C ASN A 88 -14.84 -19.16 -9.17
N SER A 89 -14.45 -18.02 -8.60
CA SER A 89 -14.60 -17.66 -7.17
C SER A 89 -13.74 -18.45 -6.17
N ILE A 90 -12.82 -19.30 -6.64
CA ILE A 90 -11.91 -20.07 -5.79
C ILE A 90 -10.49 -19.49 -5.92
N ILE A 91 -9.78 -19.32 -4.82
CA ILE A 91 -8.37 -18.87 -4.86
C ILE A 91 -7.47 -20.11 -4.95
N PRO A 92 -6.70 -20.30 -6.03
CA PRO A 92 -5.97 -21.54 -6.25
C PRO A 92 -4.62 -21.54 -5.51
N TYR A 93 -4.63 -21.48 -4.18
CA TYR A 93 -3.41 -21.44 -3.36
C TYR A 93 -2.49 -22.65 -3.60
N GLU A 94 -3.02 -23.80 -3.96
CA GLU A 94 -2.23 -24.99 -4.29
C GLU A 94 -1.29 -24.74 -5.48
N THR A 95 -1.80 -24.14 -6.56
CA THR A 95 -1.07 -23.95 -7.81
C THR A 95 -0.38 -22.59 -7.89
N LEU A 96 -0.75 -21.62 -7.05
CA LEU A 96 -0.12 -20.31 -7.03
C LEU A 96 1.36 -20.39 -6.64
N THR A 97 2.19 -19.65 -7.37
CA THR A 97 3.57 -19.40 -6.97
C THR A 97 3.68 -18.09 -6.20
N TYR A 98 4.73 -17.94 -5.39
CA TYR A 98 5.04 -16.65 -4.78
C TYR A 98 5.32 -15.55 -5.82
N GLY A 99 5.83 -15.92 -7.00
CA GLY A 99 6.01 -15.01 -8.12
C GLY A 99 4.68 -14.43 -8.60
N ASP A 100 3.67 -15.28 -8.80
CA ASP A 100 2.33 -14.86 -9.25
C ASP A 100 1.68 -13.90 -8.23
N ILE A 101 1.82 -14.22 -6.94
CA ILE A 101 1.30 -13.38 -5.87
C ILE A 101 2.00 -12.02 -5.85
N VAL A 102 3.33 -11.99 -5.94
CA VAL A 102 4.10 -10.74 -5.98
C VAL A 102 3.74 -9.90 -7.21
N SER A 103 3.62 -10.51 -8.40
CA SER A 103 3.23 -9.82 -9.62
C SER A 103 1.84 -9.19 -9.48
N THR A 104 0.87 -9.96 -8.99
CA THR A 104 -0.50 -9.48 -8.73
C THR A 104 -0.52 -8.31 -7.74
N ILE A 105 0.28 -8.37 -6.68
CA ILE A 105 0.42 -7.27 -5.71
C ILE A 105 0.97 -6.01 -6.41
N ILE A 106 2.02 -6.14 -7.21
CA ILE A 106 2.65 -5.00 -7.89
C ILE A 106 1.65 -4.36 -8.87
N GLU A 107 0.99 -5.17 -9.70
CA GLU A 107 -0.01 -4.71 -10.67
C GLU A 107 -1.16 -3.99 -9.97
N THR A 108 -1.74 -4.60 -8.92
CA THR A 108 -2.81 -3.98 -8.12
C THR A 108 -2.36 -2.65 -7.49
N GLY A 109 -1.12 -2.60 -7.00
CA GLY A 109 -0.54 -1.37 -6.45
C GLY A 109 -0.41 -0.24 -7.49
N LEU A 110 0.00 -0.58 -8.72
CA LEU A 110 0.10 0.37 -9.83
C LEU A 110 -1.27 0.87 -10.29
N GLU A 111 -2.26 -0.02 -10.41
CA GLU A 111 -3.64 0.34 -10.76
C GLU A 111 -4.24 1.34 -9.75
N ILE A 112 -4.12 1.06 -8.45
CA ILE A 112 -4.61 1.96 -7.40
C ILE A 112 -3.89 3.31 -7.47
N GLY A 113 -2.57 3.32 -7.66
CA GLY A 113 -1.79 4.54 -7.82
C GLY A 113 -2.26 5.41 -8.99
N ASN A 114 -2.52 4.78 -10.14
CA ASN A 114 -3.05 5.45 -11.33
C ASN A 114 -4.46 6.00 -11.10
N ASN A 115 -5.35 5.23 -10.48
CA ASN A 115 -6.71 5.66 -10.17
C ASN A 115 -6.71 6.89 -9.25
N ILE A 116 -5.84 6.93 -8.23
CA ILE A 116 -5.67 8.10 -7.36
C ILE A 116 -5.17 9.32 -8.17
N LYS A 117 -4.27 9.13 -9.12
CA LYS A 117 -3.75 10.20 -9.98
C LYS A 117 -4.87 10.78 -10.87
N ILE A 118 -5.70 9.92 -11.46
CA ILE A 118 -6.84 10.31 -12.28
C ILE A 118 -7.90 11.05 -11.44
N ASP A 119 -8.27 10.52 -10.27
CA ASP A 119 -9.22 11.18 -9.34
C ASP A 119 -8.76 12.59 -8.94
N LYS A 120 -7.46 12.75 -8.63
CA LYS A 120 -6.87 14.07 -8.34
C LYS A 120 -6.91 15.01 -9.54
N GLN A 121 -6.79 14.50 -10.77
CA GLN A 121 -6.90 15.30 -11.98
C GLN A 121 -8.36 15.76 -12.18
N ILE A 122 -9.33 14.83 -12.09
CA ILE A 122 -10.76 15.12 -12.21
C ILE A 122 -11.19 16.20 -11.20
N LYS A 123 -10.77 16.09 -9.95
CA LYS A 123 -11.08 17.09 -8.91
C LYS A 123 -10.50 18.48 -9.24
N ARG A 124 -9.29 18.54 -9.80
CA ARG A 124 -8.67 19.82 -10.24
C ARG A 124 -9.41 20.42 -11.43
N ASP A 125 -9.82 19.60 -12.38
CA ASP A 125 -10.52 20.05 -13.58
C ASP A 125 -11.95 20.53 -13.25
N ALA A 126 -12.65 19.85 -12.36
CA ALA A 126 -13.95 20.29 -11.84
C ALA A 126 -13.87 21.67 -11.17
N GLN A 127 -12.85 21.90 -10.35
CA GLN A 127 -12.62 23.19 -9.70
C GLN A 127 -12.27 24.29 -10.71
N THR A 128 -11.43 23.97 -11.70
CA THR A 128 -11.07 24.89 -12.79
C THR A 128 -12.28 25.27 -13.63
N TYR A 129 -13.13 24.29 -13.96
CA TYR A 129 -14.38 24.50 -14.70
C TYR A 129 -15.32 25.42 -13.93
N LYS A 130 -15.54 25.18 -12.63
CA LYS A 130 -16.37 26.05 -11.77
C LYS A 130 -15.86 27.49 -11.77
N LYS A 131 -14.53 27.69 -11.66
CA LYS A 131 -13.91 29.02 -11.69
C LYS A 131 -14.09 29.72 -13.04
N LYS A 132 -13.89 29.00 -14.16
CA LYS A 132 -14.12 29.55 -15.52
C LYS A 132 -15.58 29.95 -15.71
N ARG A 133 -16.52 29.14 -15.22
CA ARG A 133 -17.96 29.44 -15.31
C ARG A 133 -18.32 30.72 -14.56
N ILE A 134 -17.86 30.87 -13.31
CA ILE A 134 -18.08 32.10 -12.53
C ILE A 134 -17.47 33.32 -13.24
N ARG A 135 -16.24 33.20 -13.75
CA ARG A 135 -15.60 34.29 -14.51
C ARG A 135 -16.43 34.71 -15.73
N ARG A 136 -16.97 33.74 -16.49
CA ARG A 136 -17.84 34.02 -17.65
C ARG A 136 -19.13 34.74 -17.23
N PHE A 137 -19.77 34.30 -16.15
CA PHE A 137 -20.96 34.96 -15.61
C PHE A 137 -20.68 36.40 -15.20
N LEU A 138 -19.59 36.65 -14.44
CA LEU A 138 -19.21 38.00 -14.04
C LEU A 138 -18.87 38.89 -15.24
N HIS A 139 -18.18 38.34 -16.25
CA HIS A 139 -17.89 39.06 -17.49
C HIS A 139 -19.16 39.44 -18.24
N ALA A 140 -20.14 38.54 -18.33
CA ALA A 140 -21.43 38.82 -18.99
C ALA A 140 -22.24 39.91 -18.26
N ILE A 141 -22.28 39.88 -16.92
CA ILE A 141 -22.93 40.92 -16.11
C ILE A 141 -22.26 42.29 -16.34
N TRP A 142 -20.92 42.32 -16.36
CA TRP A 142 -20.17 43.54 -16.59
C TRP A 142 -20.44 44.15 -17.97
N ILE A 143 -20.42 43.33 -19.04
CA ILE A 143 -20.78 43.77 -20.40
C ILE A 143 -22.20 44.34 -20.44
N GLY A 144 -23.19 43.62 -19.89
CA GLY A 144 -24.57 44.07 -19.86
C GLY A 144 -24.74 45.40 -19.12
N THR A 145 -24.01 45.61 -18.03
CA THR A 145 -24.05 46.87 -17.25
C THR A 145 -23.49 48.04 -18.06
N ILE A 146 -22.40 47.83 -18.79
CA ILE A 146 -21.81 48.85 -19.68
C ILE A 146 -22.77 49.20 -20.80
N GLU A 147 -23.34 48.21 -21.49
CA GLU A 147 -24.29 48.44 -22.58
C GLU A 147 -25.51 49.24 -22.08
N THR A 148 -26.11 48.87 -20.95
CA THR A 148 -27.25 49.63 -20.39
C THR A 148 -26.90 51.05 -19.99
N THR A 149 -25.65 51.30 -19.58
CA THR A 149 -25.21 52.65 -19.16
C THR A 149 -24.91 53.54 -20.38
N ILE A 150 -24.39 52.98 -21.46
CA ILE A 150 -24.10 53.70 -22.71
C ILE A 150 -25.39 54.06 -23.46
N PHE A 151 -26.38 53.16 -23.52
CA PHE A 151 -27.66 53.41 -24.22
C PHE A 151 -28.61 54.39 -23.51
N HIS A 152 -28.29 54.79 -22.27
CA HIS A 152 -29.06 55.79 -21.50
C HIS A 152 -28.50 57.23 -21.62
N PHE A 153 -27.47 57.44 -22.46
CA PHE A 153 -26.94 58.75 -22.85
C PHE A 153 -27.18 59.00 -24.34
#